data_AF-A0A8H4QSR3-F1
#
_entry.id   AF-A0A8H4QSR3-F1
#
_cell.length_a   1.000
_cell.length_b   1.000
_cell.length_c   1.000
_cell.angle_alpha   90.00
_cell.angle_beta   90.00
_cell.angle_gamma   90.00
#
_symmetry.space_group_name_H-M   'P 1'
#
loop_
_entity.id
_entity.type
_entity.pdbx_description
1 polymer ?
#
loop_
_entity_poly.entity_id
_entity_poly.type
_entity_poly.pdbx_seq_one_letter_code
_entity_poly.pdbx_strand_id
1 'polypeptide(L)'
;MSINLLLLSRIERPSRMPSDPLKTYLLAVLNVYKNGTAPGESIPAYDGPMDPATEEILRSLDEMATRMHSTEKNLKDVNERSAAIEKELNQLKADVQNIEHECRAIASGEITRTAFTDPVKSPIAFPLMEEVNFLLSHLRQLVTEISRVCHEIVAEGRLGGQCLVLDFGEVHAPFNMLAARITSQIRSISKVMVGLSIGDLSKQVEVESYGEQLNLKNTLNKTVIQTRVLVKEIGRVVSEIENQGKITVPAHVAGAEGQWETIIEQVNRLAQLAAKE
;
A
#
# COMPACT_ATOMS: atom_id res chain seq x y z
N MET A 1 -94.65 -51.81 26.44
CA MET A 1 -95.20 -53.02 25.78
C MET A 1 -94.83 -52.92 24.31
N SER A 2 -93.91 -53.77 23.86
CA SER A 2 -93.41 -53.89 22.47
C SER A 2 -94.57 -54.11 21.47
N ILE A 3 -94.53 -53.71 20.20
CA ILE A 3 -93.87 -54.29 18.99
C ILE A 3 -94.48 -53.44 17.82
N ASN A 4 -93.84 -52.91 16.75
CA ASN A 4 -93.03 -53.55 15.71
C ASN A 4 -92.32 -52.51 14.81
N LEU A 5 -91.19 -52.92 14.23
CA LEU A 5 -90.43 -52.25 13.17
C LEU A 5 -91.25 -52.00 11.90
N LEU A 6 -91.11 -50.80 11.31
CA LEU A 6 -91.01 -50.49 9.86
C LEU A 6 -91.23 -48.99 9.67
N LEU A 7 -90.16 -48.18 9.62
CA LEU A 7 -90.16 -46.84 8.99
C LEU A 7 -88.71 -46.31 8.90
N LEU A 8 -87.86 -47.03 8.17
CA LEU A 8 -86.60 -46.50 7.64
C LEU A 8 -86.65 -46.59 6.11
N SER A 9 -87.37 -45.67 5.47
CA SER A 9 -87.23 -45.41 4.04
C SER A 9 -87.78 -44.04 3.66
N ARG A 10 -86.90 -43.04 3.61
CA ARG A 10 -86.76 -42.08 2.50
C ARG A 10 -85.80 -40.98 2.92
N ILE A 11 -84.54 -41.17 2.57
CA ILE A 11 -83.58 -40.10 2.40
C ILE A 11 -83.80 -39.58 0.97
N GLU A 12 -84.47 -38.45 0.81
CA GLU A 12 -84.42 -37.70 -0.45
C GLU A 12 -83.10 -36.94 -0.49
N ARG A 13 -82.11 -37.49 -1.21
CA ARG A 13 -80.94 -36.73 -1.67
C ARG A 13 -81.35 -35.91 -2.89
N PRO A 14 -80.97 -34.63 -3.01
CA PRO A 14 -81.24 -33.85 -4.22
C PRO A 14 -80.43 -34.42 -5.40
N SER A 15 -81.13 -34.55 -6.52
CA SER A 15 -80.67 -35.04 -7.81
C SER A 15 -79.40 -34.34 -8.29
N ARG A 16 -78.28 -35.06 -8.41
CA ARG A 16 -77.11 -34.58 -9.15
C ARG A 16 -77.50 -34.45 -10.62
N MET A 17 -77.50 -33.23 -11.17
CA MET A 17 -77.48 -33.03 -12.62
C MET A 17 -76.29 -33.80 -13.22
N PRO A 18 -76.41 -34.37 -14.44
CA PRO A 18 -75.24 -34.95 -15.11
C PRO A 18 -74.21 -33.84 -15.27
N SER A 19 -73.04 -34.00 -14.63
CA SER A 19 -71.94 -33.06 -14.82
C SER A 19 -71.54 -33.12 -16.29
N ASP A 20 -71.60 -32.00 -17.00
CA ASP A 20 -71.06 -31.89 -18.35
C ASP A 20 -69.61 -32.45 -18.35
N PRO A 21 -69.34 -33.53 -19.10
CA PRO A 21 -68.03 -34.18 -19.13
C PRO A 21 -66.92 -33.20 -19.50
N LEU A 22 -67.17 -32.27 -20.43
CA LEU A 22 -66.20 -31.27 -20.85
C LEU A 22 -65.93 -30.27 -19.74
N LYS A 23 -66.96 -29.80 -19.04
CA LYS A 23 -66.80 -28.89 -17.91
C LYS A 23 -65.99 -29.49 -16.76
N THR A 24 -66.24 -30.76 -16.44
CA THR A 24 -65.48 -31.49 -15.41
C THR A 24 -64.02 -31.68 -15.82
N TYR A 25 -63.79 -32.02 -17.09
CA TYR A 25 -62.45 -32.14 -17.66
C TYR A 25 -61.67 -30.81 -17.61
N LEU A 26 -62.28 -29.72 -18.09
CA LEU A 26 -61.66 -28.40 -18.08
C LEU A 26 -61.32 -27.92 -16.67
N LEU A 27 -62.18 -28.19 -15.68
CA LEU A 27 -61.89 -27.87 -14.29
C LEU A 27 -60.70 -28.68 -13.75
N ALA A 28 -60.56 -29.95 -14.13
CA ALA A 28 -59.43 -30.78 -13.74
C ALA A 28 -58.12 -30.26 -14.36
N VAL A 29 -58.14 -29.96 -15.67
CA VAL A 29 -56.98 -29.42 -16.40
C VAL A 29 -56.55 -28.05 -15.85
N LEU A 30 -57.49 -27.15 -15.60
CA LEU A 30 -57.21 -25.84 -15.00
C LEU A 30 -56.66 -25.94 -13.58
N ASN A 31 -57.10 -26.92 -12.79
CA ASN A 31 -56.59 -27.12 -11.44
C ASN A 31 -55.16 -27.67 -11.44
N VAL A 32 -54.83 -28.57 -12.39
CA VAL A 32 -53.46 -29.03 -12.62
C VAL A 32 -52.55 -27.86 -13.02
N TYR A 33 -53.01 -26.98 -13.91
CA TYR A 33 -52.23 -25.81 -14.31
C TYR A 33 -52.12 -24.73 -13.23
N LYS A 34 -53.16 -24.51 -12.42
CA LYS A 34 -53.13 -23.52 -11.34
C LYS A 34 -52.13 -23.88 -10.25
N ASN A 35 -51.97 -25.17 -9.95
CA ASN A 35 -51.10 -25.64 -8.87
C ASN A 35 -49.67 -25.98 -9.34
N GLY A 36 -49.42 -25.89 -10.65
CA GLY A 36 -48.20 -26.36 -11.31
C GLY A 36 -48.19 -27.88 -11.46
N THR A 37 -47.71 -28.39 -12.59
CA THR A 37 -47.56 -29.84 -12.78
C THR A 37 -46.46 -30.37 -11.87
N ALA A 38 -46.80 -31.17 -10.85
CA ALA A 38 -45.81 -31.95 -10.13
C ALA A 38 -45.15 -32.96 -11.10
N PRO A 39 -43.86 -33.30 -10.92
CA PRO A 39 -43.19 -34.26 -11.80
C PRO A 39 -43.92 -35.63 -11.73
N GLY A 40 -44.58 -36.00 -12.83
CA GLY A 40 -45.31 -37.27 -12.97
C GLY A 40 -46.84 -37.19 -12.96
N GLU A 41 -47.43 -36.01 -12.76
CA GLU A 41 -48.89 -35.83 -12.85
C GLU A 41 -49.30 -35.72 -14.32
N SER A 42 -49.97 -36.75 -14.84
CA SER A 42 -50.46 -36.77 -16.21
C SER A 42 -51.77 -36.00 -16.30
N ILE A 43 -51.90 -35.15 -17.32
CA ILE A 43 -53.16 -34.50 -17.65
C ILE A 43 -54.20 -35.62 -17.85
N PRO A 44 -55.35 -35.60 -17.16
CA PRO A 44 -56.38 -36.62 -17.35
C PRO A 44 -56.76 -36.68 -18.84
N ALA A 45 -57.04 -37.87 -19.36
CA ALA A 45 -57.53 -38.04 -20.72
C ALA A 45 -59.04 -37.71 -20.78
N TYR A 46 -59.47 -36.97 -21.81
CA TYR A 46 -60.89 -36.69 -22.01
C TYR A 46 -61.59 -37.96 -22.51
N ASP A 47 -62.62 -38.42 -21.81
CA ASP A 47 -63.39 -39.62 -22.11
C ASP A 47 -64.85 -39.33 -22.53
N GLY A 48 -65.15 -38.05 -22.84
CA GLY A 48 -66.49 -37.59 -23.21
C GLY A 48 -66.76 -37.51 -24.73
N PRO A 49 -67.97 -37.05 -25.13
CA PRO A 49 -68.37 -36.95 -26.53
C PRO A 49 -67.52 -35.92 -27.31
N MET A 50 -67.05 -36.30 -28.50
CA MET A 50 -66.17 -35.49 -29.35
C MET A 50 -66.96 -34.87 -30.51
N ASP A 51 -67.30 -33.58 -30.41
CA ASP A 51 -67.82 -32.79 -31.53
C ASP A 51 -66.71 -31.84 -32.08
N PRO A 52 -66.87 -31.26 -33.29
CA PRO A 52 -65.83 -30.42 -33.87
C PRO A 52 -65.45 -29.19 -33.02
N ALA A 53 -66.39 -28.68 -32.20
CA ALA A 53 -66.13 -27.58 -31.28
C ALA A 53 -65.29 -28.02 -30.08
N THR A 54 -65.55 -29.20 -29.53
CA THR A 54 -64.78 -29.82 -28.44
C THR A 54 -63.35 -30.13 -28.90
N GLU A 55 -63.18 -30.64 -30.12
CA GLU A 55 -61.85 -30.92 -30.69
C GLU A 55 -60.99 -29.64 -30.82
N GLU A 56 -61.57 -28.54 -31.30
CA GLU A 56 -60.87 -27.25 -31.44
C GLU A 56 -60.50 -26.63 -30.08
N ILE A 57 -61.39 -26.77 -29.08
CA ILE A 57 -61.13 -26.34 -27.71
C ILE A 57 -59.97 -27.15 -27.10
N LEU A 58 -59.99 -28.48 -27.26
CA LEU A 58 -58.93 -29.36 -26.77
C LEU A 58 -57.59 -29.07 -27.44
N ARG A 59 -57.57 -28.85 -28.76
CA ARG A 59 -56.37 -28.46 -29.52
C ARG A 59 -55.80 -27.11 -29.05
N SER A 60 -56.66 -26.10 -28.88
CA SER A 60 -56.24 -24.79 -28.39
C SER A 60 -55.68 -24.85 -26.97
N LEU A 61 -56.26 -25.69 -26.11
CA LEU A 61 -55.77 -25.93 -24.75
C LEU A 61 -54.42 -26.64 -24.75
N ASP A 62 -54.22 -27.63 -25.62
CA ASP A 62 -52.93 -28.32 -25.77
C ASP A 62 -51.83 -27.37 -26.29
N GLU A 63 -52.17 -26.50 -27.25
CA GLU A 63 -51.26 -25.46 -27.74
C GLU A 63 -50.94 -24.41 -26.67
N MET A 64 -51.91 -24.02 -25.83
CA MET A 64 -51.69 -23.11 -24.70
C MET A 64 -50.84 -23.78 -23.61
N ALA A 65 -51.13 -25.03 -23.29
CA ALA A 65 -50.40 -25.86 -22.34
C ALA A 65 -48.93 -26.00 -22.71
N THR A 66 -48.65 -26.35 -23.97
CA THR A 66 -47.29 -26.52 -24.48
C THR A 66 -46.51 -25.21 -24.41
N ARG A 67 -47.13 -24.10 -24.82
CA ARG A 67 -46.52 -22.76 -24.70
C ARG A 67 -46.26 -22.39 -23.24
N MET A 68 -47.21 -22.65 -22.34
CA MET A 68 -47.06 -22.35 -20.92
C MET A 68 -45.93 -23.17 -20.28
N HIS A 69 -45.88 -24.47 -20.55
CA HIS A 69 -44.83 -25.35 -20.05
C HIS A 69 -43.44 -24.95 -20.58
N SER A 70 -43.35 -24.59 -21.86
CA SER A 70 -42.09 -24.08 -22.44
C SER A 70 -41.66 -22.75 -21.80
N THR A 71 -42.62 -21.88 -21.48
CA THR A 71 -42.37 -20.58 -20.83
C THR A 71 -41.93 -20.76 -19.39
N GLU A 72 -42.56 -21.66 -18.63
CA GLU A 72 -42.16 -21.99 -17.27
C GLU A 72 -40.74 -22.56 -17.20
N LYS A 73 -40.38 -23.42 -18.15
CA LYS A 73 -39.00 -23.94 -18.26
C LYS A 73 -38.01 -22.81 -18.52
N ASN A 74 -38.28 -21.95 -19.50
CA ASN A 74 -37.42 -20.79 -19.80
C ASN A 74 -37.31 -19.84 -18.59
N LEU A 75 -38.40 -19.64 -17.85
CA LEU A 75 -38.43 -18.78 -16.66
C LEU A 75 -37.58 -19.37 -15.52
N LYS A 76 -37.58 -20.70 -15.34
CA LYS A 76 -36.65 -21.37 -14.41
C LYS A 76 -35.19 -21.16 -14.82
N ASP A 77 -34.85 -21.37 -16.09
CA ASP A 77 -33.49 -21.15 -16.60
C ASP A 77 -33.03 -19.69 -16.42
N VAL A 78 -33.91 -18.72 -16.67
CA VAL A 78 -33.61 -17.29 -16.43
C VAL A 78 -33.42 -16.99 -14.96
N ASN A 79 -34.24 -17.56 -14.07
CA ASN A 79 -34.10 -17.36 -12.62
C ASN A 79 -32.79 -17.95 -12.09
N GLU A 80 -32.40 -19.14 -12.56
CA GLU A 80 -31.12 -19.76 -12.18
C GLU A 80 -29.93 -18.91 -12.64
N ARG A 81 -29.97 -18.39 -13.88
CA ARG A 81 -28.94 -17.46 -14.38
C ARG A 81 -28.91 -16.15 -13.60
N SER A 82 -30.07 -15.59 -13.27
CA SER A 82 -30.17 -14.35 -12.46
C SER A 82 -29.54 -14.56 -11.08
N ALA A 83 -29.84 -15.68 -10.42
CA ALA A 83 -29.25 -16.01 -9.12
C ALA A 83 -27.72 -16.19 -9.20
N ALA A 84 -27.21 -16.77 -10.28
CA ALA A 84 -25.76 -16.88 -10.51
C ALA A 84 -25.11 -15.49 -10.69
N ILE A 85 -25.72 -14.62 -11.49
CA ILE A 85 -25.25 -13.24 -11.71
C ILE A 85 -25.26 -12.44 -10.40
N GLU A 86 -26.32 -12.54 -9.60
CA GLU A 86 -26.38 -11.86 -8.30
C GLU A 86 -25.27 -12.32 -7.34
N LYS A 87 -24.94 -13.62 -7.36
CA LYS A 87 -23.84 -14.17 -6.57
C LYS A 87 -22.49 -13.62 -7.03
N GLU A 88 -22.23 -13.59 -8.33
CA GLU A 88 -20.99 -13.02 -8.89
C GLU A 88 -20.87 -11.52 -8.60
N LEU A 89 -21.98 -10.77 -8.72
CA LEU A 89 -22.02 -9.34 -8.42
C LEU A 89 -21.70 -9.06 -6.95
N ASN A 90 -22.28 -9.85 -6.04
CA ASN A 90 -22.01 -9.71 -4.60
C ASN A 90 -20.55 -10.04 -4.26
N GLN A 91 -19.97 -11.06 -4.91
CA GLN A 91 -18.55 -11.37 -4.75
C GLN A 91 -17.66 -10.23 -5.26
N LEU A 92 -17.92 -9.72 -6.47
CA LEU A 92 -17.17 -8.62 -7.05
C LEU A 92 -17.24 -7.37 -6.17
N LYS A 93 -18.41 -7.07 -5.60
CA LYS A 93 -18.58 -5.94 -4.67
C LYS A 93 -17.71 -6.09 -3.42
N ALA A 94 -17.66 -7.30 -2.84
CA ALA A 94 -16.80 -7.58 -1.69
C ALA A 94 -15.31 -7.44 -2.05
N ASP A 95 -14.89 -7.97 -3.21
CA ASP A 95 -13.51 -7.87 -3.68
C ASP A 95 -13.10 -6.40 -3.86
N VAL A 96 -13.94 -5.56 -4.48
CA VAL A 96 -13.66 -4.12 -4.66
C VAL A 96 -13.59 -3.37 -3.33
N GLN A 97 -14.46 -3.69 -2.37
CA GLN A 97 -14.41 -3.08 -1.04
C GLN A 97 -13.14 -3.46 -0.28
N ASN A 98 -12.68 -4.70 -0.41
CA ASN A 98 -11.40 -5.12 0.14
C ASN A 98 -10.25 -4.35 -0.51
N ILE A 99 -10.27 -4.20 -1.84
CA ILE A 99 -9.26 -3.42 -2.56
C ILE A 99 -9.22 -1.96 -2.08
N GLU A 100 -10.39 -1.34 -1.90
CA GLU A 100 -10.49 0.02 -1.37
C GLU A 100 -9.87 0.13 0.02
N HIS A 101 -10.18 -0.82 0.91
CA HIS A 101 -9.67 -0.84 2.28
C HIS A 101 -8.15 -0.93 2.31
N GLU A 102 -7.57 -1.85 1.54
CA GLU A 102 -6.12 -2.05 1.48
C GLU A 102 -5.42 -0.85 0.84
N CYS A 103 -5.95 -0.30 -0.25
CA CYS A 103 -5.42 0.93 -0.86
C CYS A 103 -5.40 2.09 0.14
N ARG A 104 -6.41 2.18 1.01
CA ARG A 104 -6.46 3.20 2.07
C ARG A 104 -5.40 2.97 3.13
N ALA A 105 -5.15 1.72 3.54
CA ALA A 105 -4.08 1.38 4.47
C ALA A 105 -2.68 1.66 3.88
N ILE A 106 -2.49 1.38 2.59
CA ILE A 106 -1.27 1.73 1.86
C ILE A 106 -1.09 3.26 1.85
N ALA A 107 -2.16 4.01 1.56
CA ALA A 107 -2.14 5.47 1.56
C ALA A 107 -1.86 6.08 2.94
N SER A 108 -2.23 5.41 4.04
CA SER A 108 -1.86 5.83 5.40
C SER A 108 -0.43 5.44 5.82
N GLY A 109 0.30 4.72 4.96
CA GLY A 109 1.68 4.32 5.19
C GLY A 109 1.85 2.95 5.85
N GLU A 110 0.80 2.14 5.96
CA GLU A 110 0.86 0.75 6.47
C GLU A 110 1.41 -0.23 5.42
N ILE A 111 2.53 0.12 4.82
CA ILE A 111 3.12 -0.64 3.70
C ILE A 111 3.78 -1.95 4.14
N THR A 112 3.92 -2.25 5.44
CA THR A 112 4.58 -3.48 5.90
C THR A 112 3.69 -4.73 5.83
N ARG A 113 2.37 -4.59 5.60
CA ARG A 113 1.40 -5.70 5.57
C ARG A 113 1.08 -6.14 4.15
N THR A 114 0.85 -7.43 3.93
CA THR A 114 0.47 -7.95 2.60
C THR A 114 -0.99 -7.65 2.38
N ALA A 115 -1.32 -6.86 1.36
CA ALA A 115 -2.67 -6.38 1.11
C ALA A 115 -3.63 -7.51 0.74
N PHE A 116 -3.22 -8.45 -0.12
CA PHE A 116 -4.11 -9.50 -0.58
C PHE A 116 -3.44 -10.88 -0.60
N THR A 117 -3.88 -11.77 0.28
CA THR A 117 -3.36 -13.15 0.39
C THR A 117 -4.34 -14.20 -0.10
N ASP A 118 -5.63 -13.89 -0.15
CA ASP A 118 -6.67 -14.83 -0.59
C ASP A 118 -6.82 -14.82 -2.11
N PRO A 119 -6.96 -15.98 -2.76
CA PRO A 119 -7.11 -16.06 -4.21
C PRO A 119 -8.46 -15.47 -4.63
N VAL A 120 -8.42 -14.28 -5.21
CA VAL A 120 -9.60 -13.65 -5.80
C VAL A 120 -9.92 -14.32 -7.13
N LYS A 121 -11.12 -14.88 -7.19
CA LYS A 121 -11.63 -15.64 -8.35
C LYS A 121 -12.24 -14.75 -9.41
N SER A 122 -12.50 -13.48 -9.09
CA SER A 122 -13.07 -12.52 -10.02
C SER A 122 -12.07 -12.21 -11.15
N PRO A 123 -12.44 -12.45 -12.43
CA PRO A 123 -11.56 -12.18 -13.57
C PRO A 123 -11.12 -10.72 -13.69
N ILE A 124 -11.89 -9.80 -13.12
CA ILE A 124 -11.64 -8.35 -13.19
C ILE A 124 -10.83 -7.87 -11.99
N ALA A 125 -11.11 -8.39 -10.79
CA ALA A 125 -10.42 -7.96 -9.58
C ALA A 125 -9.04 -8.60 -9.45
N PHE A 126 -8.83 -9.82 -9.98
CA PHE A 126 -7.57 -10.53 -9.89
C PHE A 126 -6.37 -9.74 -10.48
N PRO A 127 -6.40 -9.24 -11.74
CA PRO A 127 -5.28 -8.49 -12.30
C PRO A 127 -4.96 -7.21 -11.52
N LEU A 128 -6.01 -6.51 -11.04
CA LEU A 128 -5.84 -5.29 -10.25
C LEU A 128 -5.14 -5.57 -8.93
N MET A 129 -5.49 -6.68 -8.27
CA MET A 129 -4.88 -7.08 -7.00
C MET A 129 -3.43 -7.53 -7.16
N GLU A 130 -3.11 -8.23 -8.24
CA GLU A 130 -1.72 -8.56 -8.56
C GLU A 130 -0.89 -7.30 -8.76
N GLU A 131 -1.40 -6.32 -9.52
CA GLU A 131 -0.70 -5.06 -9.75
C GLU A 131 -0.50 -4.27 -8.44
N VAL A 132 -1.52 -4.19 -7.59
CA VAL A 132 -1.39 -3.53 -6.27
C VAL A 132 -0.39 -4.25 -5.38
N ASN A 133 -0.42 -5.59 -5.33
CA ASN A 133 0.54 -6.39 -4.57
C ASN A 133 1.97 -6.22 -5.10
N PHE A 134 2.13 -6.16 -6.42
CA PHE A 134 3.40 -5.89 -7.07
C PHE A 134 3.93 -4.51 -6.64
N LEU A 135 3.14 -3.44 -6.79
CA LEU A 135 3.52 -2.09 -6.34
C LEU A 135 3.87 -2.05 -4.85
N LEU A 136 3.08 -2.70 -4.00
CA LEU A 136 3.31 -2.78 -2.56
C LEU A 136 4.63 -3.47 -2.22
N SER A 137 4.95 -4.56 -2.91
CA SER A 137 6.25 -5.25 -2.76
C SER A 137 7.43 -4.33 -3.06
N HIS A 138 7.34 -3.55 -4.13
CA HIS A 138 8.43 -2.65 -4.52
C HIS A 138 8.57 -1.47 -3.55
N LEU A 139 7.45 -0.90 -3.09
CA LEU A 139 7.46 0.15 -2.07
C LEU A 139 8.07 -0.34 -0.74
N ARG A 140 7.78 -1.58 -0.35
CA ARG A 140 8.41 -2.21 0.82
C ARG A 140 9.91 -2.31 0.66
N GLN A 141 10.38 -2.84 -0.48
CA GLN A 141 11.81 -2.96 -0.76
C GLN A 141 12.49 -1.58 -0.69
N LEU A 142 11.86 -0.56 -1.27
CA LEU A 142 12.36 0.82 -1.22
C LEU A 142 12.47 1.36 0.21
N VAL A 143 11.42 1.22 1.02
CA VAL A 143 11.43 1.73 2.40
C VAL A 143 12.41 0.95 3.27
N THR A 144 12.52 -0.37 3.10
CA THR A 144 13.53 -1.17 3.79
C THR A 144 14.93 -0.72 3.43
N GLU A 145 15.25 -0.52 2.15
CA GLU A 145 16.59 -0.12 1.72
C GLU A 145 16.94 1.31 2.15
N ILE A 146 16.01 2.26 2.02
CA ILE A 146 16.21 3.62 2.54
C ILE A 146 16.45 3.59 4.05
N SER A 147 15.65 2.83 4.79
CA SER A 147 15.80 2.70 6.24
C SER A 147 17.14 2.08 6.63
N ARG A 148 17.59 1.06 5.88
CA ARG A 148 18.92 0.44 6.06
C ARG A 148 20.03 1.45 5.86
N VAL A 149 20.04 2.18 4.75
CA VAL A 149 21.08 3.18 4.44
C VAL A 149 21.08 4.32 5.45
N CYS A 150 19.88 4.78 5.86
CA CYS A 150 19.76 5.78 6.93
C CYS A 150 20.37 5.26 8.24
N HIS A 151 20.10 4.01 8.61
CA HIS A 151 20.68 3.43 9.82
C HIS A 151 22.21 3.32 9.75
N GLU A 152 22.76 2.87 8.61
CA GLU A 152 24.21 2.78 8.40
C GLU A 152 24.91 4.14 8.53
N ILE A 153 24.34 5.18 7.92
CA ILE A 153 24.94 6.53 7.91
C ILE A 153 24.75 7.21 9.27
N VAL A 154 23.57 7.11 9.87
CA VAL A 154 23.20 7.89 11.07
C VAL A 154 23.58 7.18 12.37
N ALA A 155 23.23 5.90 12.52
CA ALA A 155 23.45 5.17 13.77
C ALA A 155 24.84 4.55 13.85
N GLU A 156 25.34 4.01 12.74
CA GLU A 156 26.62 3.29 12.72
C GLU A 156 27.80 4.16 12.22
N GLY A 157 27.51 5.33 11.65
CA GLY A 157 28.53 6.24 11.10
C GLY A 157 29.27 5.67 9.87
N ARG A 158 28.75 4.62 9.25
CA ARG A 158 29.33 3.99 8.05
C ARG A 158 28.94 4.79 6.81
N LEU A 159 29.79 5.76 6.48
CA LEU A 159 29.57 6.65 5.34
C LEU A 159 29.87 5.97 3.99
N GLY A 160 28.92 6.04 3.06
CA GLY A 160 29.04 5.52 1.70
C GLY A 160 28.01 4.45 1.32
N GLY A 161 27.08 4.11 2.21
CA GLY A 161 25.96 3.24 1.90
C GLY A 161 25.10 3.79 0.75
N GLN A 162 24.62 2.90 -0.12
CA GLN A 162 23.75 3.22 -1.24
C GLN A 162 22.45 2.42 -1.14
N CYS A 163 21.35 3.05 -1.53
CA CYS A 163 20.06 2.42 -1.71
C CYS A 163 20.06 1.71 -3.06
N LEU A 164 19.95 0.39 -3.04
CA LEU A 164 20.02 -0.48 -4.22
C LEU A 164 18.67 -1.17 -4.39
N VAL A 165 17.78 -0.51 -5.12
CA VAL A 165 16.47 -1.04 -5.48
C VAL A 165 16.45 -1.15 -7.00
N LEU A 166 15.86 -2.22 -7.54
CA LEU A 166 15.83 -2.46 -8.99
C LEU A 166 14.98 -1.41 -9.72
N ASP A 167 13.93 -0.92 -9.06
CA ASP A 167 12.96 0.04 -9.58
C ASP A 167 12.90 1.31 -8.72
N PHE A 168 12.09 2.30 -9.13
CA PHE A 168 11.98 3.61 -8.47
C PHE A 168 13.26 4.46 -8.54
N GLY A 169 13.95 4.42 -9.68
CA GLY A 169 15.12 5.24 -10.00
C GLY A 169 14.97 6.72 -9.64
N GLU A 170 13.79 7.28 -9.90
CA GLU A 170 13.46 8.67 -9.61
C GLU A 170 13.49 9.00 -8.11
N VAL A 171 13.29 8.01 -7.23
CA VAL A 171 13.31 8.20 -5.77
C VAL A 171 14.68 7.86 -5.18
N HIS A 172 15.25 6.71 -5.52
CA HIS A 172 16.50 6.27 -4.88
C HIS A 172 17.74 7.00 -5.43
N ALA A 173 17.73 7.49 -6.67
CA ALA A 173 18.89 8.19 -7.24
C ALA A 173 19.16 9.55 -6.56
N PRO A 174 18.17 10.44 -6.37
CA PRO A 174 18.39 11.67 -5.60
C PRO A 174 18.81 11.40 -4.14
N PHE A 175 18.25 10.37 -3.51
CA PHE A 175 18.64 9.94 -2.17
C PHE A 175 20.11 9.49 -2.11
N ASN A 176 20.56 8.69 -3.08
CA ASN A 176 21.96 8.26 -3.18
C ASN A 176 22.90 9.45 -3.45
N MET A 177 22.48 10.41 -4.28
CA MET A 177 23.25 11.65 -4.48
C MET A 177 23.38 12.45 -3.19
N LEU A 178 22.31 12.57 -2.40
CA LEU A 178 22.35 13.24 -1.10
C LEU A 178 23.29 12.53 -0.12
N ALA A 179 23.15 11.22 0.02
CA ALA A 179 23.99 10.38 0.88
C ALA A 179 25.48 10.49 0.49
N ALA A 180 25.78 10.46 -0.81
CA ALA A 180 27.14 10.61 -1.33
C ALA A 180 27.74 12.00 -1.07
N ARG A 181 26.94 13.07 -1.25
CA ARG A 181 27.38 14.45 -0.97
C ARG A 181 27.74 14.63 0.51
N ILE A 182 26.84 14.23 1.41
CA ILE A 182 27.06 14.32 2.87
C ILE A 182 28.27 13.46 3.28
N THR A 183 28.38 12.24 2.75
CA THR A 183 29.53 11.35 2.99
C THR A 183 30.84 12.00 2.60
N SER A 184 30.91 12.58 1.40
CA SER A 184 32.13 13.24 0.90
C SER A 184 32.52 14.43 1.77
N GLN A 185 31.54 15.25 2.15
CA GLN A 185 31.75 16.43 2.99
C GLN A 185 32.27 16.06 4.38
N ILE A 186 31.60 15.12 5.08
CA ILE A 186 32.02 14.68 6.42
C ILE A 186 33.40 14.02 6.36
N ARG A 187 33.67 13.17 5.37
CA ARG A 187 34.97 12.52 5.21
C ARG A 187 36.08 13.52 4.89
N SER A 188 35.79 14.59 4.13
CA SER A 188 36.74 15.67 3.89
C SER A 188 37.04 16.46 5.16
N ILE A 189 36.01 16.80 5.95
CA ILE A 189 36.17 17.49 7.23
C ILE A 189 37.01 16.63 8.18
N SER A 190 36.69 15.35 8.29
CA SER A 190 37.44 14.40 9.14
C SER A 190 38.93 14.36 8.77
N LYS A 191 39.28 14.29 7.48
CA LYS A 191 40.69 14.33 7.03
C LYS A 191 41.42 15.60 7.47
N VAL A 192 40.74 16.76 7.39
CA VAL A 192 41.33 18.04 7.81
C VAL A 192 41.50 18.10 9.32
N MET A 193 40.53 17.60 10.10
CA MET A 193 40.62 17.57 11.56
C MET A 193 41.69 16.59 12.05
N VAL A 194 41.85 15.44 11.39
CA VAL A 194 42.97 14.52 11.66
C VAL A 194 44.29 15.22 11.35
N GLY A 195 44.41 15.88 10.20
CA GLY A 195 45.59 16.67 9.84
C GLY A 195 45.92 17.73 10.90
N LEU A 196 44.92 18.53 11.28
CA LEU A 196 45.03 19.54 12.33
C LEU A 196 45.52 18.92 13.67
N SER A 197 45.00 17.76 14.05
CA SER A 197 45.35 17.09 15.31
C SER A 197 46.81 16.63 15.37
N ILE A 198 47.41 16.31 14.21
CA ILE A 198 48.82 15.91 14.11
C ILE A 198 49.74 17.06 13.67
N GLY A 199 49.21 18.29 13.58
CA GLY A 199 49.98 19.46 13.14
C GLY A 199 50.22 19.55 11.63
N ASP A 200 49.56 18.72 10.81
CA ASP A 200 49.52 18.91 9.36
C ASP A 200 48.52 20.01 9.01
N LEU A 201 49.01 21.24 9.08
CA LEU A 201 48.23 22.44 8.79
C LEU A 201 48.15 22.73 7.30
N SER A 202 48.60 21.83 6.41
CA SER A 202 48.51 22.01 4.95
C SER A 202 47.11 21.69 4.40
N LYS A 203 46.33 20.89 5.12
CA LYS A 203 45.02 20.39 4.69
C LYS A 203 43.92 21.44 4.84
N GLN A 204 43.01 21.48 3.87
CA GLN A 204 41.80 22.28 3.92
C GLN A 204 40.62 21.49 3.36
N VAL A 205 39.41 21.88 3.76
CA VAL A 205 38.18 21.31 3.22
C VAL A 205 37.97 21.92 1.83
N GLU A 206 38.16 21.13 0.79
CA GLU A 206 38.09 21.59 -0.61
C GLU A 206 36.72 21.31 -1.24
N VAL A 207 35.99 20.32 -0.74
CA VAL A 207 34.69 19.89 -1.27
C VAL A 207 33.73 21.06 -1.41
N GLU A 208 33.03 21.11 -2.54
CA GLU A 208 32.01 22.11 -2.83
C GLU A 208 30.87 22.02 -1.80
N SER A 209 30.46 23.17 -1.25
CA SER A 209 29.50 23.24 -0.15
C SER A 209 28.68 24.51 -0.26
N TYR A 210 27.44 24.43 0.24
CA TYR A 210 26.46 25.50 0.15
C TYR A 210 25.75 25.69 1.51
N GLY A 211 25.16 26.86 1.75
CA GLY A 211 24.41 27.15 2.97
C GLY A 211 25.22 26.93 4.26
N GLU A 212 24.62 26.23 5.22
CA GLU A 212 25.24 25.94 6.52
C GLU A 212 26.54 25.14 6.42
N GLN A 213 26.64 24.26 5.41
CA GLN A 213 27.84 23.45 5.18
C GLN A 213 29.01 24.31 4.68
N LEU A 214 28.73 25.35 3.89
CA LEU A 214 29.76 26.30 3.46
C LEU A 214 30.28 27.11 4.65
N ASN A 215 29.40 27.52 5.56
CA ASN A 215 29.79 28.20 6.78
C ASN A 215 30.69 27.32 7.64
N LEU A 216 30.33 26.03 7.82
CA LEU A 216 31.16 25.07 8.55
C LEU A 216 32.54 24.89 7.89
N LYS A 217 32.58 24.68 6.56
CA LYS A 217 33.83 24.60 5.78
C LYS A 217 34.71 25.83 6.00
N ASN A 218 34.13 27.03 5.90
CA ASN A 218 34.87 28.29 6.03
C ASN A 218 35.41 28.48 7.44
N THR A 219 34.61 28.17 8.47
CA THR A 219 35.05 28.25 9.87
C THR A 219 36.20 27.30 10.13
N LEU A 220 36.11 26.03 9.70
CA LEU A 220 37.19 25.05 9.88
C LEU A 220 38.46 25.46 9.15
N ASN A 221 38.34 25.90 7.89
CA ASN A 221 39.50 26.37 7.13
C ASN A 221 40.15 27.61 7.77
N LYS A 222 39.35 28.54 8.31
CA LYS A 222 39.86 29.68 9.08
C LYS A 222 40.63 29.22 10.32
N THR A 223 40.11 28.26 11.08
CA THR A 223 40.82 27.69 12.24
C THR A 223 42.19 27.12 11.82
N VAL A 224 42.25 26.32 10.75
CA VAL A 224 43.53 25.78 10.26
C VAL A 224 44.52 26.89 9.87
N ILE A 225 44.04 27.93 9.18
CA ILE A 225 44.88 29.08 8.79
C ILE A 225 45.39 29.83 10.02
N GLN A 226 44.53 30.11 11.00
CA GLN A 226 44.91 30.77 12.25
C GLN A 226 45.97 29.98 13.01
N THR A 227 45.77 28.66 13.18
CA THR A 227 46.77 27.78 13.81
C THR A 227 48.08 27.80 13.04
N ARG A 228 48.04 27.81 11.70
CA ARG A 228 49.26 27.87 10.85
C ARG A 228 50.04 29.16 11.08
N VAL A 229 49.37 30.30 11.12
CA VAL A 229 50.02 31.60 11.37
C VAL A 229 50.61 31.62 12.78
N LEU A 230 49.88 31.12 13.78
CA LEU A 230 50.37 31.09 15.16
C LEU A 230 51.60 30.20 15.32
N VAL A 231 51.58 28.97 14.79
CA VAL A 231 52.73 28.05 14.87
C VAL A 231 53.95 28.68 14.21
N LYS A 232 53.77 29.35 13.06
CA LYS A 232 54.86 30.07 12.39
C LYS A 232 55.41 31.19 13.25
N GLU A 233 54.54 31.96 13.90
CA GLU A 233 54.96 33.09 14.73
C GLU A 233 55.68 32.63 16.01
N ILE A 234 55.18 31.58 16.67
CA ILE A 234 55.87 30.95 17.80
C ILE A 234 57.24 30.42 17.35
N GLY A 235 57.32 29.77 16.19
CA GLY A 235 58.59 29.30 15.64
C GLY A 235 59.59 30.43 15.37
N ARG A 236 59.12 31.58 14.85
CA ARG A 236 59.95 32.79 14.70
C ARG A 236 60.50 33.25 16.05
N VAL A 237 59.62 33.40 17.04
CA VAL A 237 59.99 33.88 18.39
C VAL A 237 61.02 32.97 19.05
N VAL A 238 60.80 31.65 19.00
CA VAL A 238 61.74 30.66 19.53
C VAL A 238 63.09 30.81 18.85
N SER A 239 63.13 30.90 17.52
CA SER A 239 64.36 31.04 16.76
C SER A 239 65.12 32.34 17.07
N GLU A 240 64.42 33.46 17.30
CA GLU A 240 65.06 34.72 17.70
C GLU A 240 65.67 34.63 19.11
N ILE A 241 64.97 34.01 20.05
CA ILE A 241 65.49 33.79 21.40
C ILE A 241 66.72 32.87 21.37
N GLU A 242 66.67 31.76 20.62
CA GLU A 242 67.79 30.81 20.51
C GLU A 242 69.03 31.43 19.84
N ASN A 243 68.85 32.23 18.78
CA ASN A 243 69.97 32.77 18.01
C ASN A 243 70.51 34.10 18.56
N GLN A 244 69.65 34.93 19.13
CA GLN A 244 69.99 36.32 19.51
C GLN A 244 69.84 36.59 21.01
N GLY A 245 69.31 35.64 21.79
CA GLY A 245 69.04 35.79 23.23
C GLY A 245 67.84 36.70 23.54
N LYS A 246 67.20 37.29 22.52
CA LYS A 246 66.07 38.21 22.67
C LYS A 246 65.21 38.22 21.42
N ILE A 247 63.95 38.62 21.57
CA ILE A 247 63.08 38.94 20.42
C ILE A 247 63.35 40.35 19.91
N THR A 248 63.36 40.51 18.60
CA THR A 248 63.49 41.83 17.93
C THR A 248 62.15 42.54 17.84
N VAL A 249 61.09 41.78 17.55
CA VAL A 249 59.72 42.26 17.42
C VAL A 249 58.80 41.39 18.27
N PRO A 250 57.88 41.99 19.06
CA PRO A 250 56.85 41.25 19.79
C PRO A 250 56.09 40.29 18.89
N ALA A 251 55.83 39.09 19.41
CA ALA A 251 54.95 38.11 18.79
C ALA A 251 53.58 38.74 18.53
N HIS A 252 53.08 38.62 17.30
CA HIS A 252 51.76 39.10 16.95
C HIS A 252 51.12 38.23 15.87
N VAL A 253 49.85 37.88 16.07
CA VAL A 253 49.04 37.15 15.08
C VAL A 253 47.75 37.94 14.86
N ALA A 254 47.55 38.42 13.63
CA ALA A 254 46.36 39.16 13.27
C ALA A 254 45.10 38.29 13.40
N GLY A 255 44.10 38.79 14.13
CA GLY A 255 42.85 38.07 14.37
C GLY A 255 42.97 36.89 15.34
N ALA A 256 44.02 36.86 16.18
CA ALA A 256 44.05 36.00 17.34
C ALA A 256 43.11 36.57 18.42
N GLU A 257 42.21 35.74 18.91
CA GLU A 257 41.23 36.09 19.93
C GLU A 257 41.16 34.96 20.98
N GLY A 258 40.71 35.28 22.18
CA GLY A 258 40.53 34.31 23.26
C GLY A 258 41.85 33.67 23.70
N GLN A 259 41.88 32.34 23.80
CA GLN A 259 43.06 31.61 24.28
C GLN A 259 44.31 31.85 23.40
N TRP A 260 44.12 32.11 22.10
CA TRP A 260 45.23 32.38 21.20
C TRP A 260 45.92 33.72 21.52
N GLU A 261 45.14 34.74 21.85
CA GLU A 261 45.67 36.04 22.29
C GLU A 261 46.43 35.90 23.61
N THR A 262 45.86 35.17 24.58
CA THR A 262 46.52 34.89 25.85
C THR A 262 47.87 34.19 25.68
N ILE A 263 47.97 33.21 24.78
CA ILE A 263 49.23 32.52 24.50
C ILE A 263 50.27 33.48 23.91
N ILE A 264 49.88 34.36 22.99
CA ILE A 264 50.79 35.34 22.37
C ILE A 264 51.33 36.32 23.43
N GLU A 265 50.46 36.81 24.33
CA GLU A 265 50.87 37.66 25.45
C GLU A 265 51.85 36.95 26.40
N GLN A 266 51.57 35.68 26.73
CA GLN A 266 52.46 34.86 27.56
C GLN A 266 53.82 34.65 26.91
N VAL A 267 53.86 34.32 25.61
CA VAL A 267 55.10 34.16 24.85
C VAL A 267 55.91 35.46 24.85
N ASN A 268 55.25 36.61 24.62
CA ASN A 268 55.90 37.92 24.68
C ASN A 268 56.49 38.21 26.07
N ARG A 269 55.75 37.88 27.14
CA ARG A 269 56.22 38.07 28.51
C ARG A 269 57.45 37.21 28.82
N LEU A 270 57.43 35.94 28.42
CA LEU A 270 58.57 35.03 28.59
C LEU A 270 59.79 35.51 27.82
N ALA A 271 59.60 35.94 26.57
CA ALA A 271 60.68 36.48 25.74
C ALA A 271 61.34 37.73 26.35
N GLN A 272 60.55 38.60 26.99
CA GLN A 272 61.06 39.77 27.72
C GLN A 272 61.85 39.40 28.99
N LEU A 273 61.48 38.30 29.66
CA LEU A 273 62.21 37.80 30.82
C LEU A 273 63.55 37.19 30.40
N ALA A 274 63.55 36.38 29.34
CA ALA A 274 64.77 35.76 28.80
C ALA A 274 65.82 36.79 28.36
N ALA A 275 65.39 37.94 27.82
CA ALA A 275 66.29 39.00 27.40
C ALA A 275 66.95 39.79 28.55
N LYS A 276 66.58 39.53 29.82
CA LYS A 276 67.12 40.20 31.01
C LYS A 276 68.18 39.39 31.75
N GLU A 277 68.33 38.11 31.41
CA GLU A 277 69.40 37.23 31.90
C GLU A 277 70.61 37.26 30.95
#